data_AF-A0A7V0Y1H9-F1
#
_entry.id   AF-A0A7V0Y1H9-F1
#
_cell.length_a   1.000
_cell.length_b   1.000
_cell.length_c   1.000
_cell.angle_alpha   90.00
_cell.angle_beta   90.00
_cell.angle_gamma   90.00
#
_symmetry.space_group_name_H-M   'P 1'
#
loop_
_entity.id
_entity.type
_entity.pdbx_description
1 polymer ?
#
loop_
_entity_poly.entity_id
_entity_poly.type
_entity_poly.pdbx_seq_one_letter_code
_entity_poly.pdbx_strand_id
1 'polypeptide(L)'
;MNSIASISDYLHAYGAKLGELVLARFPALHSPGDPVSPALELLKRRPFPAQTLAISGIVKRWREARCAAVVAECRTGKTLISLGSVFTHADGRPSTCLAIVT
;
A
#
# COMPACT_ATOMS: atom_id res chain seq x y z
N MET A 1 -23.86 29.24 -15.75
CA MET A 1 -23.54 28.31 -14.65
C MET A 1 -23.76 26.91 -15.18
N ASN A 2 -22.70 26.11 -15.34
CA ASN A 2 -22.87 24.72 -15.80
C ASN A 2 -23.66 23.96 -14.74
N SER A 3 -24.89 23.58 -15.06
CA SER A 3 -25.69 22.71 -14.21
C SER A 3 -24.99 21.36 -14.15
N ILE A 4 -24.48 20.99 -12.99
CA ILE A 4 -23.85 19.69 -12.77
C ILE A 4 -24.99 18.69 -12.64
N ALA A 5 -25.26 17.95 -13.73
CA ALA A 5 -26.36 16.99 -13.79
C ALA A 5 -25.88 15.55 -13.58
N SER A 6 -24.58 15.29 -13.66
CA SER A 6 -23.98 13.97 -13.50
C SER A 6 -22.67 13.97 -12.71
N ILE A 7 -22.25 12.79 -12.25
CA ILE A 7 -20.95 12.61 -11.61
C ILE A 7 -19.79 12.87 -12.57
N SER A 8 -19.99 12.61 -13.87
CA SER A 8 -18.99 12.87 -14.90
C SER A 8 -18.72 14.38 -15.02
N ASP A 9 -19.78 15.19 -15.05
CA ASP A 9 -19.67 16.65 -15.11
C ASP A 9 -18.94 17.21 -13.87
N TYR A 10 -19.25 16.65 -12.70
CA TYR A 10 -18.60 17.01 -11.45
C TYR A 10 -17.11 16.68 -11.45
N LEU A 11 -16.74 15.47 -11.87
CA LEU A 11 -15.34 15.04 -11.94
C LEU A 11 -14.56 15.81 -13.01
N HIS A 12 -15.19 16.19 -14.12
CA HIS A 12 -14.55 17.01 -15.13
C HIS A 12 -14.28 18.43 -14.62
N ALA A 13 -15.23 19.01 -13.88
CA ALA A 13 -15.09 20.35 -13.31
C ALA A 13 -14.14 20.43 -12.10
N TYR A 14 -14.12 19.40 -11.24
CA TYR A 14 -13.42 19.48 -9.94
C TYR A 14 -12.42 18.35 -9.67
N GLY A 15 -12.23 17.40 -10.59
CA GLY A 15 -11.36 16.25 -10.39
C GLY A 15 -9.93 16.61 -9.99
N ALA A 16 -9.33 17.62 -10.63
CA ALA A 16 -7.99 18.10 -10.28
C ALA A 16 -7.91 18.60 -8.84
N LYS A 17 -8.86 19.45 -8.43
CA LYS A 17 -8.93 20.00 -7.06
C LYS A 17 -9.21 18.92 -6.03
N LEU A 18 -10.03 17.92 -6.35
CA LEU A 18 -10.25 16.76 -5.49
C LEU A 18 -8.96 15.94 -5.32
N GLY A 19 -8.19 15.74 -6.39
CA GLY A 19 -6.89 15.09 -6.35
C GLY A 19 -5.91 15.80 -5.40
N GLU A 20 -5.79 17.12 -5.53
CA GLU A 20 -4.97 17.96 -4.64
C GLU A 20 -5.41 17.82 -3.17
N LEU A 21 -6.72 17.88 -2.90
CA LEU A 21 -7.27 17.73 -1.55
C LEU A 21 -7.00 16.34 -0.96
N VAL A 22 -7.09 15.27 -1.76
CA VAL A 22 -6.79 13.91 -1.33
C VAL A 22 -5.32 13.80 -0.93
N LEU A 23 -4.40 14.30 -1.76
CA LEU A 23 -2.97 14.25 -1.46
C LEU A 23 -2.59 15.10 -0.24
N ALA A 24 -3.22 16.26 -0.07
CA ALA A 24 -3.00 17.11 1.10
C ALA A 24 -3.52 16.48 2.40
N ARG A 25 -4.65 15.77 2.36
CA ARG A 25 -5.28 15.18 3.54
C ARG A 25 -4.77 13.79 3.88
N PHE A 26 -4.37 13.03 2.88
CA PHE A 26 -3.91 11.65 3.01
C PHE A 26 -2.55 11.49 2.34
N PRO A 27 -1.49 12.06 2.93
CA PRO A 27 -0.14 11.92 2.40
C PRO A 27 0.26 10.44 2.37
N ALA A 28 1.12 10.08 1.43
CA ALA A 28 1.64 8.72 1.34
C ALA A 28 2.38 8.36 2.64
N LEU A 29 1.97 7.27 3.28
CA LEU A 29 2.62 6.80 4.49
C LEU A 29 4.07 6.35 4.22
N HIS A 30 4.32 5.85 3.02
CA HIS A 30 5.65 5.54 2.52
C HIS A 30 5.77 6.01 1.07
N SER A 31 6.79 6.81 0.81
CA SER A 31 7.03 7.40 -0.51
C SER A 31 8.09 6.63 -1.29
N PRO A 32 8.06 6.65 -2.64
CA PRO A 32 9.17 6.14 -3.44
C PRO A 32 10.47 6.87 -3.08
N GLY A 33 11.47 6.12 -2.61
CA GLY A 33 12.77 6.65 -2.17
C GLY A 33 12.97 6.73 -0.65
N ASP A 34 11.90 6.54 0.14
CA ASP A 34 12.05 6.31 1.57
C ASP A 34 12.92 5.06 1.83
N PRO A 35 13.69 5.02 2.92
CA PRO A 35 14.46 3.84 3.29
C PRO A 35 13.56 2.64 3.52
N VAL A 36 14.00 1.48 3.02
CA VAL A 36 13.30 0.20 3.16
C VAL A 36 14.00 -0.67 4.19
N SER A 37 13.26 -1.59 4.81
CA SER A 37 13.83 -2.49 5.82
C SER A 37 14.89 -3.42 5.18
N PRO A 38 16.06 -3.60 5.80
CA PRO A 38 17.06 -4.58 5.37
C PRO A 38 16.52 -6.02 5.35
N ALA A 39 15.49 -6.32 6.13
CA ALA A 39 14.87 -7.64 6.16
C ALA A 39 14.30 -8.07 4.78
N LEU A 40 13.95 -7.12 3.92
CA LEU A 40 13.48 -7.41 2.57
C LEU A 40 14.52 -8.14 1.71
N GLU A 41 15.81 -7.93 1.97
CA GLU A 41 16.91 -8.62 1.28
C GLU A 41 17.03 -10.09 1.69
N LEU A 42 16.46 -10.47 2.84
CA LEU A 42 16.44 -11.86 3.34
C LEU A 42 15.29 -12.67 2.76
N LEU A 43 14.34 -12.03 2.05
CA LEU A 43 13.26 -12.73 1.37
C LEU A 43 13.81 -13.60 0.23
N LYS A 44 13.35 -14.85 0.17
CA LYS A 44 13.76 -15.81 -0.90
C LYS A 44 13.43 -15.31 -2.31
N ARG A 45 12.39 -14.49 -2.45
CA ARG A 45 12.00 -13.84 -3.70
C ARG A 45 12.11 -12.34 -3.52
N ARG A 46 12.95 -11.70 -4.33
CA ARG A 46 13.05 -10.24 -4.36
C ARG A 46 11.73 -9.62 -4.83
N PRO A 47 11.11 -8.75 -4.02
CA PRO A 47 9.93 -8.00 -4.45
C PRO A 47 10.31 -6.97 -5.52
N PHE A 48 9.39 -6.70 -6.46
CA PHE A 48 9.51 -5.57 -7.38
C PHE A 48 9.35 -4.24 -6.63
N PRO A 49 9.82 -3.10 -7.17
CA PRO A 49 9.73 -1.80 -6.49
C PRO A 49 8.34 -1.44 -5.96
N ALA A 50 7.28 -1.68 -6.74
CA ALA A 50 5.91 -1.44 -6.30
C ALA A 50 5.47 -2.37 -5.14
N GLN A 51 5.94 -3.62 -5.13
CA GLN A 51 5.68 -4.57 -4.04
C GLN A 51 6.44 -4.16 -2.78
N THR A 52 7.69 -3.71 -2.91
CA THR A 52 8.50 -3.16 -1.82
C THR A 52 7.83 -1.92 -1.20
N LEU A 53 7.30 -1.02 -2.03
CA LEU A 53 6.55 0.14 -1.58
C LEU A 53 5.31 -0.28 -0.78
N ALA A 54 4.54 -1.24 -1.31
CA ALA A 54 3.35 -1.77 -0.63
C ALA A 54 3.70 -2.42 0.72
N ILE A 55 4.71 -3.31 0.76
CA ILE A 55 5.18 -3.95 1.99
C ILE A 55 5.57 -2.91 3.04
N SER A 56 6.38 -1.93 2.65
CA SER A 56 6.86 -0.89 3.56
C SER A 56 5.71 -0.01 4.07
N GLY A 57 4.74 0.32 3.21
CA GLY A 57 3.51 1.02 3.60
C GLY A 57 2.68 0.22 4.61
N ILE A 58 2.52 -1.09 4.41
CA ILE A 58 1.81 -1.98 5.34
C ILE A 58 2.52 -2.04 6.70
N VAL A 59 3.85 -2.21 6.71
CA VAL A 59 4.64 -2.27 7.95
C VAL A 59 4.53 -0.95 8.72
N LYS A 60 4.63 0.20 8.05
CA LYS A 60 4.39 1.50 8.70
C LYS A 60 2.96 1.62 9.21
N ARG A 61 1.98 1.17 8.42
CA ARG A 61 0.57 1.21 8.82
C ARG A 61 0.32 0.38 10.06
N TRP A 62 0.95 -0.79 10.19
CA TRP A 62 0.87 -1.63 11.39
C TRP A 62 1.44 -0.98 12.65
N ARG A 63 2.40 -0.06 12.50
CA ARG A 63 2.94 0.72 13.62
C ARG A 63 1.96 1.81 14.08
N GLU A 64 1.23 2.43 13.15
CA GLU A 64 0.24 3.46 13.45
C GLU A 64 -1.14 2.90 13.83
N ALA A 65 -1.50 1.73 13.30
CA ALA A 65 -2.78 1.10 13.46
C ALA A 65 -2.67 -0.42 13.39
N ARG A 66 -3.53 -1.16 14.08
CA ARG A 66 -3.43 -2.63 14.17
C ARG A 66 -4.00 -3.38 12.96
N CYS A 67 -4.16 -2.73 11.81
CA CYS A 67 -4.69 -3.35 10.60
C CYS A 67 -4.20 -2.65 9.31
N ALA A 68 -4.15 -3.41 8.22
CA ALA A 68 -3.84 -2.92 6.88
C ALA A 68 -4.58 -3.77 5.83
N ALA A 69 -4.90 -3.17 4.69
CA ALA A 69 -5.50 -3.85 3.55
C ALA A 69 -4.66 -3.61 2.30
N VAL A 70 -4.56 -4.64 1.45
CA VAL A 70 -3.84 -4.58 0.18
C VAL A 70 -4.83 -4.83 -0.94
N VAL A 71 -5.05 -3.81 -1.77
CA VAL A 71 -5.88 -3.90 -2.96
C VAL A 71 -4.95 -3.87 -4.17
N ALA A 72 -5.00 -4.92 -4.99
CA ALA A 72 -4.21 -5.01 -6.20
C ALA A 72 -4.84 -5.97 -7.20
N GLU A 73 -4.52 -5.75 -8.47
CA GLU A 73 -4.91 -6.59 -9.60
C GLU A 73 -4.46 -8.06 -9.45
N CYS A 74 -5.11 -8.94 -10.20
CA CYS A 74 -4.69 -10.34 -10.28
C CYS A 74 -3.24 -10.42 -10.79
N ARG A 75 -2.46 -11.41 -10.31
CA ARG A 75 -1.04 -11.62 -10.67
C ARG A 75 -0.03 -10.54 -10.26
N THR A 76 -0.42 -9.45 -9.59
CA THR A 76 0.51 -8.46 -9.00
C THR A 76 1.36 -9.02 -7.85
N GLY A 77 1.12 -10.26 -7.41
CA GLY A 77 1.89 -10.90 -6.35
C GLY A 77 1.43 -10.53 -4.94
N LYS A 78 0.12 -10.35 -4.73
CA LYS A 78 -0.49 -10.08 -3.42
C LYS A 78 -0.04 -11.04 -2.31
N THR A 79 0.17 -12.31 -2.65
CA THR A 79 0.71 -13.31 -1.72
C THR A 79 2.11 -12.96 -1.25
N LEU A 80 3.00 -12.53 -2.16
CA LEU A 80 4.34 -12.07 -1.81
C LEU A 80 4.29 -10.79 -0.97
N ILE A 81 3.40 -9.85 -1.31
CA ILE A 81 3.20 -8.62 -0.54
C ILE A 81 2.76 -8.95 0.90
N SER A 82 1.76 -9.83 1.04
CA SER A 82 1.22 -10.20 2.36
C SER A 82 2.28 -10.88 3.24
N LEU A 83 2.92 -11.94 2.74
CA LEU A 83 3.92 -12.68 3.50
C LEU A 83 5.20 -11.85 3.74
N GLY A 84 5.61 -11.07 2.74
CA GLY A 84 6.72 -10.14 2.85
C GLY A 84 6.48 -9.08 3.92
N SER A 85 5.24 -8.60 4.06
CA SER A 85 4.86 -7.65 5.13
C SER A 85 4.98 -8.27 6.51
N VAL A 86 4.48 -9.49 6.70
CA VAL A 86 4.61 -10.21 7.99
C VAL A 86 6.07 -10.41 8.36
N PHE A 87 6.88 -10.94 7.43
CA PHE A 87 8.31 -11.19 7.65
C PHE A 87 9.08 -9.89 7.94
N THR A 88 8.79 -8.82 7.18
CA THR A 88 9.43 -7.52 7.36
C THR A 88 9.02 -6.86 8.68
N HIS A 89 7.75 -6.99 9.09
CA HIS A 89 7.27 -6.51 10.38
C HIS A 89 7.92 -7.25 11.56
N ALA A 90 8.27 -8.52 11.38
CA ALA A 90 9.02 -9.32 12.36
C ALA A 90 10.54 -9.06 12.35
N ASP A 91 11.04 -8.15 11.51
CA ASP A 91 12.48 -7.93 11.26
C ASP A 91 13.22 -9.22 10.87
N GLY A 92 12.57 -10.09 10.11
CA GLY A 92 13.12 -11.37 9.68
C GLY A 92 13.21 -12.46 10.75
N ARG A 93 12.65 -12.20 11.94
CA ARG A 93 12.57 -13.20 13.02
C ARG A 93 11.45 -14.21 12.76
N PRO A 94 11.53 -15.44 13.32
CA PRO A 94 10.42 -16.37 13.30
C PRO A 94 9.14 -15.75 13.87
N SER A 95 8.01 -15.94 13.19
CA SER A 95 6.72 -15.37 13.57
C SER A 95 5.58 -16.33 13.24
N THR A 96 4.50 -16.28 14.02
CA THR A 96 3.28 -17.05 13.76
C THR A 96 2.30 -16.23 12.93
N CYS A 97 1.78 -16.81 11.85
CA CYS A 97 0.80 -16.18 10.97
C CYS A 97 -0.27 -17.21 10.56
N LEU A 98 -1.52 -16.75 10.46
CA LEU A 98 -2.63 -17.54 9.92
C LEU A 98 -2.92 -17.04 8.49
N ALA A 99 -2.78 -17.95 7.52
CA ALA A 99 -3.19 -17.69 6.14
C ALA A 99 -4.53 -18.38 5.88
N ILE A 100 -5.57 -17.59 5.60
CA ILE A 100 -6.87 -18.08 5.14
C ILE A 100 -6.94 -17.84 3.63
N VAL A 101 -7.26 -18.89 2.88
CA VAL A 101 -7.41 -18.85 1.42
C VAL A 101 -8.86 -19.18 1.07
N THR A 102 -9.45 -18.40 0.17
CA THR A 102 -10.82 -18.56 -0.34
C THR A 102 -10.80 -19.14 -1.74
#